data_AF-X1J933-F1
#
_entry.id   AF-X1J933-F1
#
_cell.length_a   1.000
_cell.length_b   1.000
_cell.length_c   1.000
_cell.angle_alpha   90.00
_cell.angle_beta   90.00
_cell.angle_gamma   90.00
#
_symmetry.space_group_name_H-M   'P 1'
#
loop_
_entity.id
_entity.type
_entity.pdbx_description
1 polymer ?
#
loop_
_entity_poly.entity_id
_entity_poly.type
_entity_poly.pdbx_seq_one_letter_code
_entity_poly.pdbx_strand_id
1 'polypeptide(L)'
;MGELQNLSLGDEITVRIVPGRDGKPIGRLQDGCIILFNQDSPYFRMLAPGQSVECRVTVLSENYVIVDPIREPEAAVIVHYPEEDVRDITKDLEKMIKKAKSENAQIVPKALLRIIRLEQLIIKILKGG
;
A
#
# COMPACT_ATOMS: atom_id res chain seq x y z
N MET A 1 2.86 -25.21 7.53
CA MET A 1 3.88 -25.00 6.49
C MET A 1 3.67 -23.64 5.89
N GLY A 2 4.74 -22.86 5.73
CA GLY A 2 4.67 -21.54 5.08
C GLY A 2 4.52 -21.70 3.57
N GLU A 3 3.90 -20.72 2.92
CA GLU A 3 3.66 -20.71 1.47
C GLU A 3 4.97 -20.76 0.69
N LEU A 4 6.03 -20.12 1.20
CA LEU A 4 7.37 -20.17 0.62
C LEU A 4 7.93 -21.60 0.48
N GLN A 5 7.60 -22.50 1.41
CA GLN A 5 8.10 -23.88 1.38
C GLN A 5 7.45 -24.74 0.28
N ASN A 6 6.34 -24.26 -0.28
CA ASN A 6 5.62 -24.94 -1.36
C ASN A 6 5.94 -24.36 -2.74
N LEU A 7 6.79 -23.32 -2.80
CA LEU A 7 7.19 -22.64 -4.03
C LEU A 7 8.46 -23.27 -4.61
N SER A 8 8.46 -23.48 -5.91
CA SER A 8 9.58 -23.99 -6.69
C SER A 8 10.01 -22.98 -7.77
N LEU A 9 11.27 -23.09 -8.20
CA LEU A 9 11.75 -22.31 -9.34
C LEU A 9 10.94 -22.68 -10.60
N GLY A 10 10.49 -21.67 -11.34
CA GLY A 10 9.67 -21.85 -12.52
C GLY A 10 8.16 -21.87 -12.26
N ASP A 11 7.72 -21.93 -11.01
CA ASP A 11 6.29 -21.87 -10.68
C ASP A 11 5.66 -20.56 -11.16
N GLU A 12 4.41 -20.65 -11.60
CA GLU A 12 3.61 -19.49 -11.98
C GLU A 12 2.68 -19.12 -10.82
N ILE A 13 2.81 -17.90 -10.33
CA ILE A 13 2.01 -17.37 -9.22
C ILE A 13 1.38 -16.05 -9.60
N THR A 14 0.19 -15.79 -9.03
CA THR A 14 -0.44 -14.47 -9.12
C THR A 14 -0.03 -13.63 -7.92
N VAL A 15 0.60 -12.49 -8.19
CA VAL A 15 1.13 -11.60 -7.16
C VAL A 15 0.33 -10.30 -7.13
N ARG A 16 -0.20 -9.95 -5.95
CA ARG A 16 -0.79 -8.63 -5.74
C ARG A 16 0.30 -7.61 -5.45
N ILE A 17 0.33 -6.54 -6.22
CA ILE A 17 1.31 -5.48 -6.08
C ILE A 17 0.92 -4.55 -4.93
N VAL A 18 1.87 -4.32 -4.03
CA VAL A 18 1.78 -3.35 -2.95
C VAL A 18 2.96 -2.36 -3.05
N PRO A 19 2.81 -1.12 -2.54
CA PRO A 19 3.91 -0.17 -2.54
C PRO A 19 4.99 -0.59 -1.53
N GLY A 20 6.21 -0.75 -2.02
CA GLY A 20 7.41 -0.97 -1.22
C GLY A 20 8.10 0.34 -0.83
N ARG A 21 9.35 0.22 -0.37
CA ARG A 21 10.20 1.39 -0.09
C ARG A 21 10.39 2.22 -1.36
N ASP A 22 10.31 3.55 -1.22
CA ASP A 22 10.45 4.52 -2.31
C ASP A 22 9.41 4.33 -3.44
N GLY A 23 8.27 3.70 -3.15
CA GLY A 23 7.21 3.43 -4.12
C GLY A 23 7.50 2.29 -5.09
N LYS A 24 8.59 1.53 -4.90
CA LYS A 24 8.89 0.37 -5.76
C LYS A 24 7.82 -0.71 -5.63
N PRO A 25 7.37 -1.33 -6.73
CA PRO A 25 6.38 -2.40 -6.65
C PRO A 25 7.00 -3.63 -5.97
N ILE A 26 6.31 -4.17 -4.97
CA ILE A 26 6.65 -5.44 -4.34
C ILE A 26 5.38 -6.30 -4.19
N GLY A 27 5.54 -7.59 -3.97
CA GLY A 27 4.49 -8.48 -3.49
C GLY A 27 4.79 -9.01 -2.10
N ARG A 28 3.83 -9.70 -1.50
CA ARG A 28 4.01 -10.46 -0.26
C ARG A 28 3.27 -11.78 -0.34
N LEU A 29 3.93 -12.85 0.09
CA LEU A 29 3.28 -14.12 0.39
C LEU A 29 2.48 -14.02 1.70
N GLN A 30 1.60 -14.98 1.96
CA GLN A 30 0.76 -15.03 3.17
C GLN A 30 1.58 -15.14 4.45
N ASP A 31 2.75 -15.77 4.38
CA ASP A 31 3.70 -15.88 5.49
C ASP A 31 4.55 -14.62 5.71
N GLY A 32 4.35 -13.58 4.88
CA GLY A 32 5.04 -12.30 4.97
C GLY A 32 6.37 -12.24 4.21
N CYS A 33 6.79 -13.32 3.53
CA CYS A 33 7.96 -13.31 2.66
C CYS A 33 7.78 -12.28 1.52
N ILE A 34 8.84 -11.52 1.22
CA ILE A 34 8.79 -10.44 0.24
C ILE A 34 8.99 -10.99 -1.17
N ILE A 35 8.11 -10.62 -2.08
CA ILE A 35 8.27 -10.88 -3.51
C ILE A 35 8.82 -9.62 -4.18
N LEU A 36 9.90 -9.76 -4.93
CA LEU A 36 10.52 -8.72 -5.73
C LEU A 36 10.29 -9.02 -7.21
N PHE A 37 9.99 -7.98 -7.99
CA PHE A 37 9.86 -8.12 -9.44
C PHE A 37 11.21 -7.95 -10.13
N ASN A 38 11.47 -8.74 -11.17
CA ASN A 38 12.63 -8.61 -12.03
C ASN A 38 12.65 -7.21 -12.68
N GLN A 39 13.68 -6.40 -12.39
CA GLN A 39 13.79 -5.02 -12.89
C GLN A 39 14.18 -4.98 -14.38
N ASP A 40 14.75 -6.06 -14.90
CA ASP A 40 15.11 -6.17 -16.32
C ASP A 40 13.91 -6.62 -17.18
N SER A 41 12.78 -6.96 -16.56
CA SER A 41 11.56 -7.33 -17.26
C SER A 41 10.99 -6.15 -18.06
N PRO A 42 10.56 -6.35 -19.31
CA PRO A 42 9.94 -5.28 -20.11
C PRO A 42 8.66 -4.74 -19.46
N TYR A 43 8.00 -5.55 -18.63
CA TYR A 43 6.77 -5.19 -17.93
C TYR A 43 6.98 -4.46 -16.61
N PHE A 44 8.22 -4.38 -16.10
CA PHE A 44 8.50 -3.82 -14.77
C PHE A 44 7.97 -2.40 -14.59
N ARG A 45 8.12 -1.55 -15.61
CA ARG A 45 7.67 -0.15 -15.57
C ARG A 45 6.15 0.03 -15.63
N MET A 46 5.41 -1.04 -15.93
CA MET A 46 3.95 -1.04 -16.04
C MET A 46 3.28 -1.50 -14.74
N LEU A 47 4.07 -2.00 -13.79
CA LEU A 47 3.61 -2.49 -12.50
C LEU A 47 3.21 -1.31 -11.60
N ALA A 48 1.97 -1.32 -11.16
CA ALA A 48 1.37 -0.32 -10.29
C ALA A 48 0.74 -0.98 -9.05
N PRO A 49 0.80 -0.33 -7.87
CA PRO A 49 0.13 -0.81 -6.67
C PRO A 49 -1.36 -1.12 -6.89
N GLY A 50 -1.84 -2.21 -6.31
CA GLY A 50 -3.23 -2.64 -6.37
C GLY A 50 -3.55 -3.64 -7.48
N GLN A 51 -2.71 -3.75 -8.51
CA GLN A 51 -2.85 -4.76 -9.57
C GLN A 51 -2.52 -6.17 -9.08
N SER A 52 -3.09 -7.17 -9.75
CA SER A 52 -2.66 -8.57 -9.65
C SER A 52 -1.97 -8.96 -10.96
N VAL A 53 -0.79 -9.55 -10.86
CA VAL A 53 0.05 -9.88 -12.02
C VAL A 53 0.51 -11.32 -11.94
N GLU A 54 0.31 -12.07 -13.01
CA GLU A 54 0.88 -13.41 -13.15
C GLU A 54 2.38 -13.33 -13.40
N CYS A 55 3.15 -14.05 -12.61
CA CYS A 55 4.60 -14.01 -12.64
C CYS A 55 5.18 -15.42 -12.51
N ARG A 56 6.36 -15.63 -13.09
CA ARG A 56 7.15 -16.84 -12.93
C ARG A 56 8.23 -16.65 -11.89
N VAL A 57 8.40 -17.61 -11.00
CA VAL A 57 9.46 -17.59 -9.98
C VAL A 57 10.82 -17.83 -10.63
N THR A 58 11.74 -16.87 -10.47
CA THR A 58 13.09 -16.94 -11.04
C THR A 58 14.17 -17.12 -9.98
N VAL A 59 13.93 -16.68 -8.74
CA VAL A 59 14.86 -16.86 -7.61
C VAL A 59 14.09 -17.17 -6.34
N LEU A 60 14.54 -18.18 -5.60
CA LEU A 60 14.08 -18.48 -4.24
C LEU A 60 15.22 -18.24 -3.25
N SER A 61 14.95 -17.44 -2.23
CA SER A 61 15.85 -17.20 -1.10
C SER A 61 15.08 -17.37 0.21
N GLU A 62 15.78 -17.51 1.32
CA GLU A 62 15.15 -17.67 2.65
C GLU A 62 14.23 -16.49 3.04
N ASN A 63 14.55 -15.27 2.57
CA ASN A 63 13.87 -14.04 2.98
C ASN A 63 13.10 -13.33 1.85
N TYR A 64 13.27 -13.79 0.61
CA TYR A 64 12.61 -13.17 -0.54
C TYR A 64 12.51 -14.13 -1.73
N VAL A 65 11.60 -13.81 -2.64
CA VAL A 65 11.42 -14.46 -3.94
C VAL A 65 11.56 -13.41 -5.04
N ILE A 66 12.27 -13.72 -6.13
CA ILE A 66 12.24 -12.88 -7.33
C ILE A 66 11.33 -13.55 -8.36
N VAL A 67 10.47 -12.75 -8.97
CA VAL A 67 9.54 -13.19 -10.00
C VAL A 67 9.65 -12.32 -11.25
N ASP A 68 9.37 -12.90 -12.40
CA ASP A 68 9.29 -12.20 -13.68
C ASP A 68 7.84 -12.20 -14.20
N PRO A 69 7.22 -11.03 -14.44
CA PRO A 69 5.89 -10.97 -15.06
C PRO A 69 5.87 -11.72 -16.41
N ILE A 70 4.91 -12.63 -16.60
CA ILE A 70 4.85 -13.46 -17.82
C ILE A 70 4.04 -12.81 -18.94
N ARG A 71 3.24 -11.79 -18.63
CA ARG A 71 2.37 -11.07 -19.55
C ARG A 71 2.25 -9.61 -19.15
N GLU A 72 1.78 -8.79 -20.09
CA GLU A 72 1.46 -7.38 -19.83
C GLU A 72 0.43 -7.28 -18.68
N PRO A 73 0.69 -6.49 -17.63
CA PRO A 73 -0.24 -6.33 -16.53
C PRO A 73 -1.50 -5.59 -16.99
N GLU A 74 -2.67 -6.01 -16.49
CA GLU A 74 -3.94 -5.31 -16.77
C GLU A 74 -3.81 -3.83 -16.42
N ALA A 75 -4.32 -2.94 -17.28
CA ALA A 75 -4.22 -1.50 -17.07
C ALA A 75 -4.66 -1.14 -15.64
N ALA A 76 -3.75 -0.53 -14.88
CA ALA A 76 -4.05 -0.11 -13.51
C ALA A 76 -5.30 0.77 -13.55
N VAL A 77 -6.38 0.33 -12.90
CA VAL A 77 -7.43 1.25 -12.52
C VAL A 77 -6.76 2.17 -11.50
N ILE A 78 -6.31 3.34 -11.96
CA ILE A 78 -5.83 4.39 -11.08
C ILE A 78 -7.05 4.78 -10.26
N VAL A 79 -7.25 4.12 -9.12
CA VAL A 79 -8.15 4.60 -8.10
C VAL A 79 -7.44 5.82 -7.54
N HIS A 80 -7.61 6.94 -8.21
CA HIS A 80 -7.53 8.22 -7.56
C HIS A 80 -8.56 8.15 -6.45
N TYR A 81 -8.13 7.76 -5.25
CA TYR A 81 -8.73 8.35 -4.07
C TYR A 81 -8.56 9.86 -4.33
N PRO A 82 -9.65 10.62 -4.51
CA PRO A 82 -9.50 12.06 -4.49
C PRO A 82 -8.69 12.38 -3.23
N GLU A 83 -7.74 13.31 -3.32
CA GLU A 83 -7.25 13.93 -2.11
C GLU A 83 -8.50 14.46 -1.40
N GLU A 84 -9.03 13.70 -0.42
CA GLU A 84 -10.12 14.20 0.39
C GLU A 84 -9.58 15.48 0.99
N ASP A 85 -10.28 16.59 0.71
CA ASP A 85 -9.90 17.86 1.28
C ASP A 85 -9.76 17.64 2.78
N VAL A 86 -8.63 18.02 3.37
CA VAL A 86 -8.38 17.80 4.81
C VAL A 86 -9.53 18.42 5.64
N ARG A 87 -10.25 19.41 5.09
CA ARG A 87 -11.49 19.94 5.66
C ARG A 87 -12.61 18.90 5.79
N ASP A 88 -12.75 17.96 4.87
CA ASP A 88 -13.78 16.92 4.94
C ASP A 88 -13.40 15.81 5.92
N ILE A 89 -12.11 15.44 6.01
CA ILE A 89 -11.60 14.51 7.03
C ILE A 89 -11.83 15.06 8.45
N THR A 90 -11.57 16.35 8.67
CA THR A 90 -11.81 16.98 9.98
C THR A 90 -13.30 16.99 10.36
N LYS A 91 -14.21 17.25 9.42
CA LYS A 91 -15.66 17.22 9.68
C LYS A 91 -16.14 15.82 10.07
N ASP A 92 -15.64 14.78 9.42
CA ASP A 92 -16.04 13.41 9.71
C ASP A 92 -15.54 12.94 11.08
N LEU A 93 -14.31 13.28 11.45
CA LEU A 93 -13.79 13.04 12.81
C LEU A 93 -14.61 13.77 13.88
N GLU A 94 -14.99 15.04 13.64
CA GLU A 94 -15.86 15.78 14.54
C GLU A 94 -17.24 15.13 14.70
N LYS A 95 -17.80 14.60 13.61
CA LYS A 95 -19.08 13.87 13.62
C LYS A 95 -18.98 12.55 14.39
N MET A 96 -17.86 11.82 14.26
CA MET A 96 -17.60 10.61 15.05
C MET A 96 -17.51 10.92 16.55
N ILE A 97 -16.80 11.99 16.93
CA ILE A 97 -16.71 12.44 18.33
C ILE A 97 -18.11 12.76 18.88
N LYS A 98 -18.94 13.49 18.12
CA LYS A 98 -20.32 13.83 18.53
C LYS A 98 -21.22 12.60 18.71
N LYS A 99 -21.00 11.55 17.92
CA LYS A 99 -21.77 10.30 18.00
C LYS A 99 -21.27 9.32 19.08
N ALA A 100 -20.05 9.51 19.58
CA ALA A 100 -19.46 8.63 20.57
C ALA A 100 -20.10 8.85 21.96
N LYS A 101 -20.74 7.80 22.48
CA LYS A 101 -21.51 7.84 23.73
C LYS A 101 -20.66 7.83 25.00
N SER A 102 -19.42 7.36 24.93
CA SER A 102 -18.50 7.32 26.08
C SER A 102 -17.29 8.20 25.85
N GLU A 103 -16.76 8.75 26.94
CA GLU A 103 -15.56 9.58 26.91
C GLU A 103 -14.35 8.80 26.39
N ASN A 104 -14.22 7.52 26.78
CA ASN A 104 -13.18 6.62 26.28
C ASN A 104 -13.24 6.43 24.76
N ALA A 105 -14.44 6.31 24.18
CA ALA A 105 -14.61 6.18 22.73
C ALA A 105 -14.26 7.48 21.96
N GLN A 106 -14.15 8.61 22.65
CA GLN A 106 -13.77 9.90 22.05
C GLN A 106 -12.25 10.14 22.06
N ILE A 107 -11.47 9.40 22.86
CA ILE A 107 -10.03 9.66 23.06
C ILE A 107 -9.27 9.58 21.75
N VAL A 108 -9.44 8.48 21.01
CA VAL A 108 -8.72 8.25 19.74
C VAL A 108 -9.12 9.26 18.66
N PRO A 109 -10.42 9.49 18.38
CA PRO A 109 -10.82 10.53 17.41
C PRO A 109 -10.34 11.94 17.78
N LYS A 110 -10.36 12.31 19.07
CA LYS A 110 -9.86 13.62 19.53
C LYS A 110 -8.35 13.76 19.32
N ALA A 111 -7.57 12.70 19.56
CA ALA A 111 -6.13 12.70 19.35
C ALA A 111 -5.79 12.88 17.86
N LEU A 112 -6.46 12.13 16.98
CA LEU A 112 -6.30 12.25 15.53
C LEU A 112 -6.65 13.65 15.02
N LEU A 113 -7.77 14.22 15.49
CA LEU A 113 -8.17 15.58 15.12
C LEU A 113 -7.13 16.64 15.52
N ARG A 114 -6.45 16.46 16.66
CA ARG A 114 -5.37 17.37 17.10
C ARG A 114 -4.16 17.30 16.17
N ILE A 115 -3.74 16.10 15.75
CA ILE A 115 -2.61 15.91 14.85
C ILE A 115 -2.87 16.59 13.50
N ILE A 116 -4.05 16.34 12.92
CA ILE A 116 -4.43 16.93 11.62
C ILE A 116 -4.43 18.46 11.68
N ARG A 117 -4.96 19.06 12.75
CA ARG A 117 -4.96 20.52 12.92
C ARG A 117 -3.55 21.10 13.07
N LEU A 118 -2.64 20.38 13.74
CA LEU A 118 -1.23 20.78 13.83
C LEU A 118 -0.55 20.75 12.47
N GLU A 119 -0.78 19.70 11.67
CA GLU A 119 -0.26 19.62 10.31
C GLU A 119 -0.76 20.76 9.43
N GLN A 120 -2.07 21.08 9.48
CA GLN A 120 -2.65 22.22 8.76
C GLN A 120 -2.00 23.55 9.17
N LEU A 121 -1.73 23.74 10.47
CA LEU A 121 -1.04 24.93 10.97
C LEU A 121 0.39 25.03 10.42
N ILE A 122 1.13 23.92 10.46
CA ILE A 122 2.50 23.85 9.93
C ILE A 122 2.51 24.18 8.44
N ILE A 123 1.60 23.58 7.65
CA ILE A 123 1.47 23.87 6.21
C ILE A 123 1.16 25.35 5.98
N LYS A 124 0.27 25.96 6.77
CA LYS A 124 -0.06 27.37 6.67
C LYS A 124 1.15 28.27 6.96
N ILE A 125 1.95 27.93 7.96
CA ILE A 125 3.19 28.66 8.29
C ILE A 125 4.21 28.53 7.15
N LEU A 126 4.40 27.32 6.62
CA LEU A 126 5.37 27.04 5.55
C LEU A 126 4.99 27.68 4.20
N LYS A 127 3.69 27.85 3.92
CA LYS A 127 3.19 28.52 2.71
C LYS A 127 3.21 30.05 2.79
N GLY A 128 3.71 30.61 3.89
CA GLY A 128 3.71 32.05 4.15
C GLY A 128 2.39 32.52 4.75
N GLY A 129 2.45 32.89 6.03
CA GLY A 129 1.39 33.66 6.69
C GLY A 129 1.33 35.09 6.18
#